data_AF-A0AA50WTN1-F1
#
_entry.id   AF-A0AA50WTN1-F1
#
_cell.length_a   1.000
_cell.length_b   1.000
_cell.length_c   1.000
_cell.angle_alpha   90.00
_cell.angle_beta   90.00
_cell.angle_gamma   90.00
#
_symmetry.space_group_name_H-M   'P 1'
#
loop_
_entity.id
_entity.type
_entity.pdbx_description
1 polymer ?
#
loop_
_entity_poly.entity_id
_entity_poly.type
_entity_poly.pdbx_seq_one_letter_code
_entity_poly.pdbx_strand_id
1 'polypeptide(L)'
;RCFKFDDKYEENEQKYKALSREILGSDGESGEEDGSGESGSEESDDDEDEKEKPMTIIDNTETNLVALRRTIYLTINSSLDFEECAHKLMKMQLKPGQEIELCHMFLDCCAEQRTYEKFYGLLAQRFCNINRIYIGPFEEIFKDSYSTAHRLDTNRLRNVSKFFAHLLFTDSISWEVLECVKLNEEDTTSSSRIYIKILFQELAEYMGLKKLNDRL
;
A
#
# COMPACT_ATOMS: atom_id res chain seq x y z
N ARG A 1 25.28 -12.65 -35.65
CA ARG A 1 25.07 -13.99 -35.06
C ARG A 1 25.36 -15.01 -36.15
N CYS A 2 26.33 -15.89 -35.94
CA CYS A 2 26.80 -16.84 -36.93
C CYS A 2 26.33 -18.22 -36.48
N PHE A 3 25.43 -18.84 -37.23
CA PHE A 3 25.11 -20.25 -37.08
C PHE A 3 26.28 -21.05 -37.67
N LYS A 4 26.74 -22.05 -36.93
CA LYS A 4 27.77 -22.98 -37.38
C LYS A 4 27.20 -24.38 -37.26
N PHE A 5 27.55 -25.23 -38.22
CA PHE A 5 27.19 -26.64 -38.19
C PHE A 5 27.80 -27.30 -36.95
N ASP A 6 26.98 -28.05 -36.22
CA ASP A 6 27.39 -28.81 -35.05
C ASP A 6 27.29 -30.31 -35.38
N ASP A 7 28.45 -30.97 -35.50
CA ASP A 7 28.54 -32.41 -35.77
C ASP A 7 27.91 -33.26 -34.66
N LYS A 8 27.65 -32.68 -33.47
CA LYS A 8 27.04 -33.33 -32.31
C LYS A 8 25.67 -32.76 -31.96
N TYR A 9 24.99 -32.16 -32.94
CA TYR A 9 23.69 -31.53 -32.72
C TYR A 9 22.71 -32.45 -32.00
N GLU A 10 22.57 -33.71 -32.45
CA GLU A 10 21.63 -34.68 -31.85
C GLU A 10 21.93 -34.97 -30.36
N GLU A 11 23.20 -35.18 -30.01
CA GLU A 11 23.59 -35.41 -28.61
C GLU A 11 23.36 -34.17 -27.73
N ASN A 12 23.67 -33.00 -28.28
CA ASN A 12 23.54 -31.73 -27.56
C ASN A 12 22.06 -31.36 -27.37
N GLU A 13 21.22 -31.63 -28.37
CA GLU A 13 19.78 -31.44 -28.29
C GLU A 13 19.15 -32.36 -27.25
N GLN A 14 19.55 -33.64 -27.20
CA GLN A 14 19.08 -34.58 -26.17
C GLN A 14 19.48 -34.17 -24.76
N LYS A 15 20.73 -33.72 -24.57
CA LYS A 15 21.20 -33.18 -23.27
C LYS A 15 20.41 -31.93 -22.87
N TYR A 16 20.13 -31.06 -23.83
CA TYR A 16 19.35 -29.85 -23.60
C TYR A 16 17.91 -30.20 -23.23
N LYS A 17 17.27 -31.13 -23.94
CA LYS A 17 15.92 -31.63 -23.63
C LYS A 17 15.84 -32.26 -22.24
N ALA A 18 16.82 -33.11 -21.90
CA ALA A 18 16.89 -33.72 -20.57
C ALA A 18 17.05 -32.68 -19.46
N LEU A 19 17.96 -31.71 -19.63
CA LEU A 19 18.19 -30.63 -18.68
C LEU A 19 16.98 -29.69 -18.58
N SER A 20 16.33 -29.39 -19.70
CA SER A 20 15.12 -28.54 -19.76
C SER A 20 13.97 -29.19 -19.01
N ARG A 21 13.78 -30.51 -19.18
CA ARG A 21 12.75 -31.28 -18.48
C ARG A 21 13.01 -31.38 -16.98
N GLU A 22 14.28 -31.50 -16.58
CA GLU A 22 14.69 -31.50 -15.16
C GLU A 22 14.43 -30.14 -14.49
N ILE A 23 14.68 -29.03 -15.18
CA ILE A 23 14.57 -27.68 -14.61
C ILE A 23 13.13 -27.14 -14.64
N LEU A 24 12.42 -27.35 -15.75
CA LEU A 24 11.12 -26.70 -16.02
C LEU A 24 9.93 -27.65 -15.91
N GLY A 25 10.16 -28.96 -15.77
CA GLY A 25 9.10 -29.98 -15.86
C GLY A 25 8.68 -30.26 -17.31
N SER A 26 7.77 -31.22 -17.50
CA SER A 26 7.26 -31.65 -18.82
C SER A 26 6.53 -30.55 -19.61
N ASP A 27 6.09 -29.48 -18.94
CA ASP A 27 5.32 -28.39 -19.56
C ASP A 27 6.18 -27.35 -20.30
N GLY A 28 7.50 -27.47 -20.26
CA GLY A 28 8.40 -26.60 -21.03
C GLY A 28 8.39 -26.84 -22.54
N GLU A 29 7.73 -27.89 -23.02
CA GLU A 29 7.72 -28.31 -24.45
C GLU A 29 6.49 -27.82 -25.24
N SER A 30 5.63 -26.93 -24.71
CA SER A 30 4.50 -26.37 -25.47
C SER A 30 4.90 -25.15 -26.31
N GLY A 31 5.80 -25.36 -27.29
CA GLY A 31 6.33 -24.28 -28.12
C GLY A 31 6.57 -24.59 -29.60
N GLU A 32 6.34 -25.81 -30.08
CA GLU A 32 6.54 -26.14 -31.50
C GLU A 32 5.32 -26.86 -32.10
N GLU A 33 4.37 -26.07 -32.63
CA GLU A 33 3.45 -26.53 -33.68
C GLU A 33 3.90 -25.96 -35.03
N ASP A 34 4.25 -26.81 -35.99
CA ASP A 34 3.35 -27.24 -37.08
C ASP A 34 4.14 -27.88 -38.24
N GLY A 35 3.65 -29.03 -38.74
CA GLY A 35 4.29 -29.73 -39.86
C GLY A 35 3.83 -31.15 -40.20
N SER A 36 2.51 -31.41 -40.31
CA SER A 36 1.87 -32.46 -41.15
C SER A 36 1.99 -33.97 -40.81
N GLY A 37 0.85 -34.68 -40.87
CA GLY A 37 0.79 -36.13 -41.15
C GLY A 37 -0.29 -36.93 -40.42
N GLU A 38 -1.23 -37.50 -41.19
CA GLU A 38 -2.41 -38.28 -40.78
C GLU A 38 -2.11 -39.75 -40.39
N SER A 39 -3.00 -40.32 -39.55
CA SER A 39 -3.39 -41.75 -39.40
C SER A 39 -3.05 -42.44 -38.07
N GLY A 40 -4.07 -43.09 -37.50
CA GLY A 40 -4.14 -43.46 -36.08
C GLY A 40 -3.72 -44.87 -35.67
N SER A 41 -3.83 -45.12 -34.37
CA SER A 41 -4.12 -46.42 -33.73
C SER A 41 -4.30 -46.17 -32.23
N GLU A 42 -5.36 -46.74 -31.65
CA GLU A 42 -5.56 -46.88 -30.20
C GLU A 42 -4.55 -47.89 -29.65
N GLU A 43 -4.03 -47.67 -28.44
CA GLU A 43 -3.88 -48.68 -27.39
C GLU A 43 -3.53 -47.97 -26.07
N SER A 44 -3.98 -48.60 -24.98
CA SER A 44 -4.07 -48.09 -23.60
C SER A 44 -2.73 -48.12 -22.87
N ASP A 45 -2.53 -47.23 -21.88
CA ASP A 45 -2.20 -47.65 -20.51
C ASP A 45 -2.20 -46.47 -19.52
N ASP A 46 -2.73 -46.77 -18.33
CA ASP A 46 -2.65 -46.00 -17.08
C ASP A 46 -1.24 -45.46 -16.85
N ASP A 47 -1.11 -44.19 -16.44
CA ASP A 47 -0.20 -43.82 -15.35
C ASP A 47 -0.47 -42.40 -14.84
N GLU A 48 -0.99 -42.37 -13.62
CA GLU A 48 -0.86 -41.37 -12.57
C GLU A 48 -1.22 -39.91 -12.89
N ASP A 49 -2.36 -39.47 -12.32
CA ASP A 49 -2.61 -38.09 -11.89
C ASP A 49 -1.44 -37.60 -11.00
N GLU A 50 -0.32 -37.18 -11.59
CA GLU A 50 0.65 -36.32 -10.94
C GLU A 50 -0.05 -34.99 -10.70
N LYS A 51 -0.66 -34.89 -9.51
CA LYS A 51 -1.11 -33.63 -8.92
C LYS A 51 0.06 -32.66 -8.99
N GLU A 52 0.05 -31.78 -9.99
CA GLU A 52 0.90 -30.60 -10.05
C GLU A 52 0.87 -29.96 -8.67
N LYS A 53 1.97 -30.11 -7.92
CA LYS A 53 2.13 -29.39 -6.67
C LYS A 53 2.15 -27.92 -7.08
N PRO A 54 1.22 -27.07 -6.59
CA PRO A 54 1.20 -25.68 -6.99
C PRO A 54 2.56 -25.08 -6.62
N MET A 55 3.39 -24.83 -7.64
CA MET A 55 4.63 -24.11 -7.46
C MET A 55 4.25 -22.74 -6.92
N THR A 56 4.47 -22.56 -5.63
CA THR A 56 4.07 -21.34 -4.94
C THR A 56 5.07 -20.28 -5.34
N ILE A 57 4.74 -19.48 -6.36
CA ILE A 57 5.56 -18.34 -6.75
C ILE A 57 5.51 -17.33 -5.60
N ILE A 58 6.58 -17.28 -4.82
CA ILE A 58 6.75 -16.30 -3.75
C ILE A 58 7.25 -15.02 -4.42
N ASP A 59 6.33 -14.09 -4.65
CA ASP A 59 6.65 -12.76 -5.16
C ASP A 59 7.33 -11.93 -4.06
N ASN A 60 8.66 -11.88 -4.10
CA ASN A 60 9.47 -11.01 -3.23
C ASN A 60 9.52 -9.56 -3.73
N THR A 61 8.90 -9.26 -4.88
CA THR A 61 8.82 -7.90 -5.39
C THR A 61 7.52 -7.29 -4.88
N GLU A 62 7.58 -6.19 -4.12
CA GLU A 62 6.40 -5.49 -3.60
C GLU A 62 5.55 -4.80 -4.70
N THR A 63 5.59 -5.32 -5.94
CA THR A 63 4.98 -4.75 -7.14
C THR A 63 3.48 -4.52 -6.98
N ASN A 64 2.78 -5.44 -6.33
CA ASN A 64 1.35 -5.31 -6.02
C ASN A 64 1.06 -4.12 -5.10
N LEU A 65 1.88 -3.89 -4.07
CA LEU A 65 1.72 -2.74 -3.15
C LEU A 65 2.07 -1.43 -3.85
N VAL A 66 3.15 -1.41 -4.65
CA VAL A 66 3.52 -0.23 -5.44
C VAL A 66 2.42 0.15 -6.44
N ALA A 67 1.81 -0.83 -7.11
CA ALA A 67 0.69 -0.60 -8.02
C ALA A 67 -0.54 -0.03 -7.27
N LEU A 68 -0.83 -0.55 -6.08
CA LEU A 68 -1.89 -0.03 -5.23
C LEU A 68 -1.64 1.43 -4.84
N ARG A 69 -0.46 1.74 -4.29
CA ARG A 69 -0.04 3.11 -3.93
C ARG A 69 -0.19 4.08 -5.09
N ARG A 70 0.29 3.70 -6.27
CA ARG A 70 0.18 4.50 -7.49
C ARG A 70 -1.28 4.76 -7.87
N THR A 71 -2.13 3.74 -7.78
CA THR A 71 -3.56 3.86 -8.11
C THR A 71 -4.27 4.82 -7.14
N ILE A 72 -3.99 4.72 -5.84
CA ILE A 72 -4.55 5.61 -4.81
C ILE A 72 -4.09 7.05 -5.08
N TYR A 73 -2.79 7.27 -5.28
CA TYR A 73 -2.22 8.59 -5.57
C TYR A 73 -2.86 9.25 -6.80
N LEU A 74 -3.00 8.51 -7.90
CA LEU A 74 -3.63 9.03 -9.12
C LEU A 74 -5.11 9.33 -8.90
N THR A 75 -5.81 8.51 -8.12
CA THR A 75 -7.23 8.73 -7.79
C THR A 75 -7.44 9.99 -6.95
N ILE A 76 -6.57 10.22 -5.97
CA ILE A 76 -6.59 11.43 -5.14
C ILE A 76 -6.33 12.67 -6.00
N ASN A 77 -5.24 12.70 -6.77
CA ASN A 77 -4.86 13.88 -7.56
C ASN A 77 -5.74 14.16 -8.77
N SER A 78 -6.51 13.19 -9.24
CA SER A 78 -7.47 13.38 -10.35
C SER A 78 -8.87 13.77 -9.87
N SER A 79 -9.11 13.81 -8.56
CA SER A 79 -10.40 14.17 -7.98
C SER A 79 -10.39 15.62 -7.53
N LEU A 80 -11.48 16.35 -7.79
CA LEU A 80 -11.62 17.74 -7.36
C LEU A 80 -12.21 17.85 -5.96
N ASP A 81 -13.17 16.99 -5.65
CA ASP A 81 -13.89 16.98 -4.38
C ASP A 81 -13.66 15.68 -3.60
N PHE A 82 -13.68 15.78 -2.27
CA PHE A 82 -13.39 14.65 -1.39
C PHE A 82 -14.49 13.57 -1.45
N GLU A 83 -15.75 13.93 -1.70
CA GLU A 83 -16.83 12.96 -1.83
C GLU A 83 -16.67 12.12 -3.10
N GLU A 84 -16.30 12.78 -4.21
CA GLU A 84 -15.97 12.11 -5.46
C GLU A 84 -14.79 11.16 -5.29
N CYS A 85 -13.72 11.64 -4.64
CA CYS A 85 -12.54 10.84 -4.35
C CYS A 85 -12.87 9.62 -3.48
N ALA A 86 -13.63 9.82 -2.40
CA ALA A 86 -14.06 8.74 -1.51
C ALA A 86 -14.88 7.69 -2.26
N HIS A 87 -15.82 8.12 -3.12
CA HIS A 87 -16.62 7.21 -3.91
C HIS A 87 -15.78 6.39 -4.91
N LYS A 88 -14.78 7.00 -5.57
CA LYS A 88 -13.86 6.27 -6.47
C LYS A 88 -13.02 5.26 -5.69
N LEU A 89 -12.45 5.66 -4.56
CA LEU A 89 -11.60 4.80 -3.73
C LEU A 89 -12.39 3.63 -3.12
N MET A 90 -13.66 3.81 -2.75
CA MET A 90 -14.52 2.73 -2.23
C MET A 90 -14.91 1.68 -3.28
N LYS A 91 -14.83 2.02 -4.57
CA LYS A 91 -15.01 1.04 -5.64
C LYS A 91 -13.78 0.16 -5.85
N MET A 92 -12.63 0.53 -5.29
CA MET A 92 -11.45 -0.33 -5.32
C MET A 92 -11.68 -1.53 -4.40
N GLN A 93 -11.48 -2.72 -4.93
CA GLN A 93 -11.54 -3.95 -4.14
C GLN A 93 -10.21 -4.12 -3.40
N LEU A 94 -10.16 -3.58 -2.18
CA LEU A 94 -9.01 -3.76 -1.29
C LEU A 94 -9.03 -5.19 -0.72
N LYS A 95 -7.87 -5.84 -0.71
CA LYS A 95 -7.70 -7.09 0.03
C LYS A 95 -7.65 -6.77 1.53
N PRO A 96 -8.14 -7.68 2.40
CA PRO A 96 -8.00 -7.49 3.84
C PRO A 96 -6.54 -7.23 4.24
N GLY A 97 -6.31 -6.18 5.02
CA GLY A 97 -4.99 -5.72 5.43
C GLY A 97 -4.40 -4.60 4.57
N GLN A 98 -4.99 -4.26 3.43
CA GLN A 98 -4.55 -3.13 2.59
C GLN A 98 -5.16 -1.78 3.02
N GLU A 99 -6.09 -1.79 3.97
CA GLU A 99 -6.75 -0.59 4.49
C GLU A 99 -5.75 0.34 5.18
N ILE A 100 -4.75 -0.21 5.88
CA ILE A 100 -3.68 0.58 6.51
C ILE A 100 -2.84 1.32 5.46
N GLU A 101 -2.60 0.67 4.31
CA GLU A 101 -1.85 1.28 3.21
C GLU A 101 -2.64 2.44 2.59
N LEU A 102 -3.97 2.32 2.52
CA LEU A 102 -4.83 3.44 2.10
C LEU A 102 -4.70 4.64 3.06
N CYS A 103 -4.74 4.38 4.38
CA CYS A 103 -4.57 5.42 5.40
C CYS A 103 -3.18 6.09 5.32
N HIS A 104 -2.11 5.31 5.12
CA HIS A 104 -0.76 5.84 4.89
C HIS A 104 -0.72 6.73 3.65
N MET A 105 -1.29 6.28 2.53
CA MET A 105 -1.32 7.05 1.29
C MET A 105 -2.06 8.38 1.45
N PHE A 106 -3.11 8.45 2.27
CA PHE A 106 -3.80 9.73 2.54
C PHE A 106 -2.89 10.72 3.26
N LEU A 107 -2.17 10.23 4.28
CA LEU A 107 -1.26 11.06 5.03
C LEU A 107 -0.05 11.49 4.20
N ASP A 108 0.55 10.58 3.44
CA ASP A 108 1.72 10.86 2.60
C ASP A 108 1.37 11.88 1.51
N CYS A 109 0.24 11.71 0.81
CA CYS A 109 -0.22 12.70 -0.17
C CYS A 109 -0.46 14.08 0.48
N CYS A 110 -1.00 14.10 1.71
CA CYS A 110 -1.21 15.34 2.46
C CYS A 110 0.12 15.99 2.89
N ALA A 111 1.09 15.19 3.33
CA ALA A 111 2.38 15.66 3.82
C ALA A 111 3.21 16.33 2.71
N GLU A 112 3.16 15.80 1.49
CA GLU A 112 3.90 16.31 0.33
C GLU A 112 3.32 17.61 -0.25
N GLN A 113 2.11 18.03 0.15
CA GLN A 113 1.55 19.28 -0.36
C GLN A 113 2.30 20.52 0.15
N ARG A 114 2.37 21.56 -0.70
CA ARG A 114 2.98 22.84 -0.30
C ARG A 114 2.26 23.52 0.87
N THR A 115 0.96 23.31 0.98
CA THR A 115 0.10 23.84 2.05
C THR A 115 -0.96 22.82 2.39
N TYR A 116 -1.34 22.75 3.67
CA TYR A 116 -2.42 21.88 4.10
C TYR A 116 -3.75 22.23 3.42
N GLU A 117 -4.36 21.22 2.81
CA GLU A 117 -5.69 21.32 2.22
C GLU A 117 -6.69 20.50 3.04
N LYS A 118 -7.82 21.11 3.39
CA LYS A 118 -8.89 20.46 4.17
C LYS A 118 -9.46 19.21 3.49
N PHE A 119 -9.29 19.09 2.18
CA PHE A 119 -9.64 17.92 1.38
C PHE A 119 -9.19 16.61 2.06
N TYR A 120 -7.94 16.54 2.53
CA TYR A 120 -7.38 15.32 3.12
C TYR A 120 -8.03 14.95 4.46
N GLY A 121 -8.25 15.94 5.34
CA GLY A 121 -8.94 15.73 6.60
C GLY A 121 -10.40 15.29 6.41
N LEU A 122 -11.11 15.91 5.46
CA LEU A 122 -12.48 15.53 5.09
C LEU A 122 -12.57 14.13 4.47
N LEU A 123 -11.60 13.78 3.61
CA LEU A 123 -11.50 12.45 3.02
C LEU A 123 -11.30 11.39 4.10
N ALA A 124 -10.31 11.55 4.97
CA ALA A 124 -10.04 10.61 6.06
C ALA A 124 -11.21 10.50 7.06
N GLN A 125 -11.84 11.62 7.42
CA GLN A 125 -13.07 11.66 8.22
C GLN A 125 -14.19 10.85 7.56
N ARG A 126 -14.39 11.00 6.24
CA ARG A 126 -15.43 10.28 5.50
C ARG A 126 -15.22 8.77 5.57
N PHE A 127 -13.97 8.31 5.45
CA PHE A 127 -13.63 6.89 5.60
C PHE A 127 -13.90 6.37 7.01
N CYS A 128 -13.49 7.10 8.05
CA CYS A 128 -13.75 6.74 9.45
C CYS A 128 -15.26 6.63 9.75
N ASN A 129 -16.06 7.53 9.19
CA ASN A 129 -17.52 7.53 9.35
C ASN A 129 -18.23 6.37 8.64
N ILE A 130 -17.66 5.87 7.54
CA ILE A 130 -18.26 4.79 6.75
C ILE A 130 -17.93 3.43 7.33
N ASN A 131 -16.66 3.21 7.71
CA ASN A 131 -16.24 1.95 8.31
C ASN A 131 -15.21 2.21 9.41
N ARG A 132 -15.51 1.70 10.61
CA ARG A 132 -14.63 1.84 11.78
C ARG A 132 -13.28 1.13 11.63
N ILE A 133 -13.14 0.25 10.64
CA ILE A 133 -11.86 -0.41 10.33
C ILE A 133 -10.72 0.58 10.07
N TYR A 134 -11.02 1.79 9.59
CA TYR A 134 -10.01 2.82 9.29
C TYR A 134 -9.55 3.61 10.52
N ILE A 135 -10.30 3.57 11.63
CA ILE A 135 -10.01 4.35 12.83
C ILE A 135 -8.69 3.86 13.46
N GLY A 136 -8.57 2.57 13.75
CA GLY A 136 -7.37 1.97 14.33
C GLY A 136 -6.09 2.28 13.55
N PRO A 137 -6.06 2.06 12.22
CA PRO A 137 -4.95 2.48 11.36
C PRO A 137 -4.57 3.96 11.49
N PHE A 138 -5.54 4.89 11.48
CA PHE A 138 -5.20 6.31 11.66
C PHE A 138 -4.65 6.61 13.06
N GLU A 139 -5.13 5.94 14.10
CA GLU A 139 -4.61 6.07 15.47
C GLU A 139 -3.17 5.54 15.60
N GLU A 140 -2.85 4.42 14.95
CA GLU A 140 -1.47 3.90 14.87
C GLU A 140 -0.56 4.85 14.09
N ILE A 141 -1.01 5.33 12.93
CA ILE A 141 -0.26 6.28 12.10
C ILE A 141 -0.02 7.60 12.87
N PHE A 142 -0.95 8.05 13.72
CA PHE A 142 -0.71 9.20 14.59
C PHE A 142 0.49 8.97 15.52
N LYS A 143 0.51 7.84 16.22
CA LYS A 143 1.59 7.47 17.16
C LYS A 143 2.94 7.37 16.43
N ASP A 144 2.95 6.75 15.26
CA ASP A 144 4.14 6.59 14.43
C ASP A 144 4.65 7.94 13.89
N SER A 145 3.74 8.79 13.40
CA SER A 145 4.09 10.12 12.90
C SER A 145 4.66 11.03 14.00
N TYR A 146 4.12 10.93 15.22
CA TYR A 146 4.61 11.69 16.36
C TYR A 146 5.98 11.19 16.84
N SER A 147 6.16 9.88 16.98
CA SER A 147 7.45 9.28 17.41
C SER A 147 8.58 9.57 16.42
N THR A 148 8.27 9.62 15.12
CA THR A 148 9.22 9.90 14.04
C THR A 148 9.20 11.36 13.57
N ALA A 149 8.56 12.27 14.30
CA ALA A 149 8.43 13.69 13.92
C ALA A 149 9.77 14.38 13.64
N HIS A 150 10.85 13.96 14.29
CA HIS A 150 12.20 14.49 14.08
C HIS A 150 12.76 14.23 12.66
N ARG A 151 12.18 13.29 11.91
CA ARG A 151 12.56 12.97 10.52
C ARG A 151 11.78 13.78 9.48
N LEU A 152 10.74 14.48 9.91
CA LEU A 152 9.89 15.29 9.04
C LEU A 152 10.44 16.71 8.97
N ASP A 153 10.45 17.28 7.77
CA ASP A 153 10.75 18.70 7.61
C ASP A 153 9.57 19.58 8.07
N THR A 154 9.83 20.89 8.19
CA THR A 154 8.86 21.86 8.71
C THR A 154 7.54 21.89 7.93
N ASN A 155 7.55 21.64 6.63
CA ASN A 155 6.34 21.64 5.81
C ASN A 155 5.50 20.39 6.09
N ARG A 156 6.14 19.21 6.06
CA ARG A 156 5.48 17.94 6.37
C ARG A 156 4.92 17.94 7.79
N LEU A 157 5.68 18.40 8.78
CA LEU A 157 5.22 18.57 10.16
C LEU A 157 3.92 19.38 10.23
N ARG A 158 3.87 20.51 9.51
CA ARG A 158 2.69 21.38 9.50
C ARG A 158 1.46 20.68 8.95
N ASN A 159 1.59 20.02 7.79
CA ASN A 159 0.45 19.39 7.13
C ASN A 159 -0.06 18.18 7.92
N VAL A 160 0.86 17.32 8.38
CA VAL A 160 0.53 16.14 9.20
C VAL A 160 -0.15 16.57 10.51
N SER A 161 0.37 17.60 11.20
CA SER A 161 -0.25 18.10 12.43
C SER A 161 -1.67 18.63 12.20
N LYS A 162 -1.89 19.39 11.11
CA LYS A 162 -3.22 19.90 10.76
C LYS A 162 -4.20 18.80 10.34
N PHE A 163 -3.70 17.78 9.64
CA PHE A 163 -4.49 16.60 9.28
C PHE A 163 -5.02 15.89 10.53
N PHE A 164 -4.16 15.62 11.51
CA PHE A 164 -4.60 14.96 12.74
C PHE A 164 -5.41 15.86 13.67
N ALA A 165 -5.17 17.17 13.67
CA ALA A 165 -6.07 18.12 14.32
C ALA A 165 -7.49 17.98 13.74
N HIS A 166 -7.61 17.82 12.41
CA HIS A 166 -8.90 17.61 11.75
C HIS A 166 -9.62 16.36 12.24
N LEU A 167 -8.91 15.23 12.29
CA LEU A 167 -9.49 13.97 12.75
C LEU A 167 -9.91 14.01 14.23
N LEU A 168 -9.14 14.68 15.09
CA LEU A 168 -9.46 14.83 16.51
C LEU A 168 -10.66 15.75 16.76
N PHE A 169 -10.74 16.93 16.12
CA PHE A 169 -11.87 17.84 16.37
C PHE A 169 -13.20 17.31 15.82
N THR A 170 -13.13 16.45 14.78
CA THR A 170 -14.30 15.81 14.18
C THR A 170 -14.71 14.51 14.87
N ASP A 171 -14.02 14.12 15.95
CA ASP A 171 -14.20 12.86 16.65
C ASP A 171 -14.09 11.63 15.71
N SER A 172 -13.25 11.72 14.67
CA SER A 172 -12.99 10.61 13.72
C SER A 172 -12.02 9.57 14.29
N ILE A 173 -11.14 9.99 15.20
CA ILE A 173 -10.23 9.14 15.98
C ILE A 173 -10.34 9.49 17.46
N SER A 174 -9.98 8.55 18.35
CA SER A 174 -10.00 8.76 19.79
C SER A 174 -8.98 9.81 20.23
N TRP A 175 -9.33 10.61 21.24
CA TRP A 175 -8.39 11.52 21.89
C TRP A 175 -7.32 10.79 22.72
N GLU A 176 -7.54 9.51 23.02
CA GLU A 176 -6.58 8.64 23.71
C GLU A 176 -5.25 8.49 22.94
N VAL A 177 -5.23 8.77 21.62
CA VAL A 177 -3.98 8.79 20.86
C VAL A 177 -2.95 9.78 21.40
N LEU A 178 -3.38 10.81 22.13
CA LEU A 178 -2.49 11.78 22.77
C LEU A 178 -1.69 11.20 23.95
N GLU A 179 -2.01 9.99 24.44
CA GLU A 179 -1.26 9.33 25.52
C GLU A 179 0.21 9.09 25.16
N CYS A 180 0.54 8.92 23.87
CA CYS A 180 1.93 8.78 23.44
C CYS A 180 2.76 10.09 23.56
N VAL A 181 2.10 11.22 23.80
CA VAL A 181 2.74 12.54 23.84
C VAL A 181 3.32 12.80 25.23
N LYS A 182 4.65 12.70 25.32
CA LYS A 182 5.41 13.08 26.51
C LYS A 182 5.94 14.51 26.37
N LEU A 183 5.64 15.36 27.35
CA LEU A 183 6.09 16.75 27.46
C LEU A 183 7.18 16.87 28.53
N ASN A 184 8.41 16.47 28.21
CA ASN A 184 9.56 16.58 29.09
C ASN A 184 10.84 16.90 28.29
N GLU A 185 11.94 17.26 28.96
CA GLU A 185 13.16 17.69 28.26
C GLU A 185 13.90 16.55 27.55
N GLU A 186 13.75 15.31 28.02
CA GLU A 186 14.49 14.14 27.53
C GLU A 186 13.83 13.49 26.31
N ASP A 187 12.51 13.34 26.33
CA ASP A 187 11.71 12.68 25.30
C ASP A 187 11.20 13.65 24.21
N THR A 188 11.17 14.97 24.47
CA THR A 188 10.61 15.93 23.50
C THR A 188 11.69 16.62 22.66
N THR A 189 11.71 16.31 21.36
CA THR A 189 12.59 16.99 20.39
C THR A 189 12.02 18.36 19.95
N SER A 190 12.84 19.19 19.29
CA SER A 190 12.37 20.44 18.69
C SER A 190 11.26 20.23 17.65
N SER A 191 11.34 19.16 16.85
CA SER A 191 10.31 18.81 15.87
C SER A 191 9.01 18.37 16.55
N SER A 192 9.10 17.56 17.60
CA SER A 192 7.93 17.15 18.41
C SER A 192 7.25 18.36 19.05
N ARG A 193 8.01 19.34 19.56
CA ARG A 193 7.45 20.60 20.07
C ARG A 193 6.70 21.38 18.99
N ILE A 194 7.26 21.47 17.78
CA ILE A 194 6.62 22.14 16.65
C ILE A 194 5.33 21.42 16.24
N TYR A 195 5.37 20.08 16.20
CA TYR A 195 4.21 19.24 15.90
C TYR A 195 3.04 19.54 16.85
N ILE A 196 3.29 19.42 18.16
CA ILE A 196 2.28 19.66 19.20
C ILE A 196 1.78 21.09 19.15
N LYS A 197 2.69 22.06 18.96
CA LYS A 197 2.31 23.47 18.83
C LYS A 197 1.31 23.67 17.69
N ILE A 198 1.58 23.13 16.50
CA ILE A 198 0.70 23.29 15.34
C ILE A 198 -0.62 22.54 15.56
N LEU A 199 -0.56 21.32 16.10
CA LEU A 199 -1.73 20.50 16.41
C LEU A 199 -2.72 21.25 17.31
N PHE A 200 -2.25 21.77 18.45
CA PHE A 200 -3.10 22.47 19.41
C PHE A 200 -3.53 23.86 18.94
N GLN A 201 -2.70 24.56 18.15
CA GLN A 201 -3.12 25.82 17.51
C GLN A 201 -4.30 25.58 16.58
N GLU A 202 -4.23 24.55 15.73
CA GLU A 202 -5.30 24.21 14.80
C GLU A 202 -6.57 23.74 15.54
N LEU A 203 -6.44 22.90 16.59
CA LEU A 203 -7.57 22.48 17.42
C LEU A 203 -8.26 23.67 18.11
N ALA A 204 -7.49 24.62 18.62
CA ALA A 204 -8.01 25.83 19.24
C ALA A 204 -8.74 26.72 18.22
N GLU A 205 -8.27 26.78 16.97
CA GLU A 205 -8.94 27.49 15.88
C GLU A 205 -10.29 26.84 15.51
N TYR A 206 -10.38 25.50 15.46
CA TYR A 206 -11.63 24.81 15.13
C TYR A 206 -12.66 24.82 16.26
N MET A 207 -12.24 24.55 17.49
CA MET A 207 -13.16 24.32 18.61
C MET A 207 -13.38 25.58 19.47
N GLY A 208 -12.42 26.51 19.44
CA GLY A 208 -12.29 27.57 20.42
C GLY A 208 -11.69 27.08 21.75
N LEU A 209 -11.01 27.97 22.46
CA LEU A 209 -10.27 27.64 23.69
C LEU A 209 -11.15 27.01 24.79
N LYS A 210 -12.39 27.46 24.95
CA LYS A 210 -13.28 26.95 25.99
C LYS A 210 -13.62 25.47 25.77
N LYS A 211 -14.11 25.12 24.58
CA LYS A 211 -14.49 23.73 24.27
C LYS A 211 -13.29 22.80 24.25
N LEU A 212 -12.13 23.29 23.80
CA LEU A 212 -10.89 22.52 23.83
C LEU A 212 -10.50 22.21 25.28
N ASN A 213 -10.57 23.18 26.19
CA ASN A 213 -10.26 22.97 27.60
C ASN A 213 -11.27 22.06 28.32
N ASP A 214 -12.53 22.02 27.87
CA ASP A 214 -13.53 21.09 28.40
C ASP A 214 -13.29 19.63 27.94
N ARG A 215 -12.49 19.42 26.89
CA ARG A 215 -12.16 18.10 26.31
C ARG A 215 -10.84 17.52 26.81
N LEU A 216 -9.92 18.38 27.26
CA LEU A 216 -8.62 18.01 27.84
C LEU A 216 -8.76 17.63 29.32
#